data_AF-A0A7X3VE09-F1
#
_entry.id   AF-A0A7X3VE09-F1
#
_cell.length_a   1.000
_cell.length_b   1.000
_cell.length_c   1.000
_cell.angle_alpha   90.00
_cell.angle_beta   90.00
_cell.angle_gamma   90.00
#
_symmetry.space_group_name_H-M   'P 1'
#
loop_
_entity.id
_entity.type
_entity.pdbx_description
1 polymer ?
#
loop_
_entity_poly.entity_id
_entity_poly.type
_entity_poly.pdbx_seq_one_letter_code
_entity_poly.pdbx_strand_id
1 'polypeptide(L)'
;MSDKSRIVAVVPMKPLAESKTRLTGYLSPTQRATLSQSMFSWVLGTLAQSRVSRIVVVGGDDVVKSATLREGAEWVQDKFLDLNKAIEYVFGIVWRERRSAAY
;
A
#
# COMPACT_ATOMS: atom_id res chain seq x y z
N MET A 1 -25.87 5.69 12.18
CA MET A 1 -24.60 4.94 12.32
C MET A 1 -24.27 4.38 10.93
N SER A 2 -23.32 4.99 10.22
CA SER A 2 -23.01 4.61 8.84
C SER A 2 -22.38 3.22 8.82
N ASP A 3 -22.95 2.31 8.03
CA ASP A 3 -22.36 1.01 7.71
C ASP A 3 -20.94 1.26 7.16
N LYS A 4 -19.91 0.85 7.90
CA LYS A 4 -18.53 0.89 7.39
C LYS A 4 -18.50 -0.09 6.23
N SER A 5 -18.18 0.38 5.02
CA SER A 5 -18.18 -0.52 3.86
C SER A 5 -17.28 -1.73 4.14
N ARG A 6 -17.71 -2.94 3.77
CA ARG A 6 -16.92 -4.18 3.94
C ARG A 6 -15.67 -4.23 3.05
N ILE A 7 -15.30 -3.11 2.42
CA ILE A 7 -14.18 -3.00 1.51
C ILE A 7 -12.91 -2.77 2.33
N VAL A 8 -11.89 -3.56 2.06
CA VAL A 8 -10.51 -3.38 2.52
C VAL A 8 -9.72 -2.82 1.35
N ALA A 9 -9.08 -1.67 1.57
CA ALA A 9 -8.13 -1.12 0.59
C ALA A 9 -6.80 -1.85 0.71
N VAL A 10 -6.28 -2.35 -0.40
CA VAL A 10 -4.97 -2.99 -0.49
C VAL A 10 -4.04 -2.06 -1.26
N VAL A 11 -2.95 -1.62 -0.64
CA VAL A 11 -1.99 -0.69 -1.25
C VAL A 11 -0.67 -1.41 -1.45
N PRO A 12 -0.36 -1.88 -2.66
CA PRO A 12 0.89 -2.57 -2.89
C PRO A 12 2.03 -1.57 -3.12
N MET A 13 3.19 -1.84 -2.52
CA MET A 13 4.36 -0.99 -2.57
C MET A 13 5.61 -1.79 -2.95
N LYS A 14 6.48 -1.16 -3.76
CA LYS A 14 7.87 -1.57 -3.94
C LYS A 14 8.77 -0.76 -3.01
N PRO A 15 10.01 -1.19 -2.74
CA PRO A 15 11.01 -0.32 -2.10
C PRO A 15 11.06 1.04 -2.79
N LEU A 16 11.19 2.12 -2.03
CA LEU A 16 11.05 3.48 -2.55
C LEU A 16 12.11 3.78 -3.63
N ALA A 17 13.33 3.25 -3.45
CA ALA A 17 14.44 3.40 -4.40
C ALA A 17 14.20 2.70 -5.74
N GLU A 18 13.42 1.62 -5.73
CA GLU A 18 13.06 0.81 -6.91
C GLU A 18 11.77 1.28 -7.59
N SER A 19 11.11 2.29 -7.00
CA SER A 19 9.86 2.81 -7.50
C SER A 19 10.07 3.80 -8.66
N LYS A 20 9.05 3.92 -9.51
CA LYS A 20 8.98 4.91 -10.61
C LYS A 20 10.14 4.83 -11.60
N THR A 21 10.68 3.64 -11.89
CA THR A 21 11.83 3.45 -12.80
C THR A 21 11.64 4.03 -14.19
N ARG A 22 10.39 4.17 -14.67
CA ARG A 22 10.10 4.88 -15.94
C ARG A 22 10.45 6.37 -15.93
N LEU A 23 10.71 6.96 -14.76
CA LEU A 23 11.12 8.36 -14.57
C LEU A 23 12.64 8.52 -14.39
N THR A 24 13.45 7.48 -14.58
CA THR A 24 14.92 7.56 -14.41
C THR A 24 15.58 8.60 -15.32
N GLY A 25 14.99 8.90 -16.48
CA GLY A 25 15.46 9.95 -17.39
C GLY A 25 15.17 11.39 -16.92
N TYR A 26 14.34 11.56 -15.88
CA TYR A 26 13.90 12.87 -15.41
C TYR A 26 14.21 13.12 -13.93
N LEU A 27 14.31 12.05 -13.13
CA LEU A 27 14.47 12.12 -11.68
C LEU A 27 15.58 11.20 -11.20
N SER A 28 16.42 11.72 -10.31
CA SER A 28 17.43 10.95 -9.58
C SER A 28 16.78 9.86 -8.71
N PRO A 29 17.54 8.83 -8.29
CA PRO A 29 17.03 7.80 -7.37
C PRO A 29 16.37 8.40 -6.12
N THR A 30 16.99 9.41 -5.51
CA THR A 30 16.45 10.10 -4.34
C THR A 30 15.15 10.84 -4.66
N GLN A 31 15.09 11.56 -5.78
CA GLN A 31 13.87 12.27 -6.18
C GLN A 31 12.70 11.31 -6.45
N ARG A 32 12.97 10.14 -7.05
CA ARG A 32 11.94 9.10 -7.25
C ARG A 32 11.47 8.50 -5.92
N ALA A 33 12.37 8.28 -4.98
CA ALA A 33 12.03 7.81 -3.64
C ALA A 33 11.15 8.84 -2.90
N THR A 34 11.55 10.12 -2.89
CA THR A 34 10.77 11.22 -2.29
C THR A 34 9.39 11.36 -2.94
N LEU A 35 9.31 11.29 -4.27
CA LEU A 35 8.03 11.33 -4.99
C LEU A 35 7.13 10.15 -4.58
N SER A 36 7.68 8.93 -4.57
CA SER A 36 6.93 7.72 -4.21
C SER A 36 6.44 7.77 -2.76
N GLN A 37 7.27 8.26 -1.84
CA GLN A 37 6.90 8.46 -0.44
C GLN A 37 5.78 9.50 -0.30
N SER A 38 5.88 10.63 -0.99
CA SER A 38 4.87 11.71 -0.94
C SER A 38 3.52 11.22 -1.48
N MET A 39 3.54 10.50 -2.61
CA MET A 39 2.34 9.88 -3.17
C MET A 39 1.74 8.85 -2.21
N PHE A 40 2.59 8.00 -1.60
CA PHE A 40 2.14 6.99 -0.66
C PHE A 40 1.46 7.61 0.57
N SER A 41 2.06 8.63 1.18
CA SER A 41 1.46 9.37 2.30
C SER A 41 0.13 10.00 1.90
N TRP A 42 0.03 10.58 0.70
CA TRP A 42 -1.23 11.15 0.23
C TRP A 42 -2.32 10.10 0.00
N VAL A 43 -1.97 8.94 -0.57
CA VAL A 43 -2.90 7.82 -0.75
C VAL A 43 -3.39 7.31 0.60
N LEU A 44 -2.50 7.07 1.57
CA LEU A 44 -2.90 6.64 2.92
C LEU A 44 -3.83 7.65 3.59
N GLY A 45 -3.48 8.93 3.59
CA GLY A 45 -4.30 9.98 4.19
C GLY A 45 -5.67 10.12 3.52
N THR A 46 -5.75 9.88 2.21
CA THR A 46 -7.02 9.88 1.46
C THR A 46 -7.86 8.66 1.81
N LEU A 47 -7.27 7.47 1.86
CA LEU A 47 -7.96 6.23 2.23
C LEU A 47 -8.45 6.27 3.68
N ALA A 48 -7.69 6.87 4.59
CA ALA A 48 -8.08 7.04 6.00
C ALA A 48 -9.36 7.88 6.17
N GLN A 49 -9.61 8.82 5.24
CA GLN A 49 -10.82 9.64 5.20
C GLN A 49 -11.95 9.02 4.38
N SER A 50 -11.69 7.90 3.70
CA SER A 50 -12.67 7.20 2.87
C SER A 50 -13.56 6.26 3.69
N ARG A 51 -14.53 5.62 3.02
CA ARG A 51 -15.45 4.65 3.66
C ARG A 51 -14.91 3.21 3.72
N VAL A 52 -13.61 3.00 3.47
CA VAL A 52 -13.01 1.66 3.58
C VAL A 52 -12.95 1.23 5.05
N SER A 53 -13.15 -0.07 5.30
CA SER A 53 -13.13 -0.60 6.66
C SER A 53 -11.72 -0.72 7.25
N ARG A 54 -10.74 -1.03 6.40
CA ARG A 54 -9.32 -1.28 6.72
C ARG A 54 -8.45 -0.93 5.53
N ILE A 55 -7.19 -0.63 5.81
CA ILE A 55 -6.13 -0.42 4.81
C ILE A 55 -5.03 -1.43 5.09
N VAL A 56 -4.63 -2.19 4.08
CA VAL A 56 -3.55 -3.16 4.14
C VAL A 56 -2.50 -2.77 3.10
N VAL A 57 -1.32 -2.41 3.54
CA VAL A 57 -0.16 -2.14 2.68
C VAL A 57 0.66 -3.41 2.56
N VAL A 58 1.04 -3.78 1.34
CA VAL A 58 1.87 -4.97 1.09
C VAL A 58 3.17 -4.60 0.40
N GLY A 59 4.29 -5.08 0.94
CA GLY A 59 5.63 -4.79 0.43
C GLY A 59 6.18 -3.44 0.88
N GLY A 60 7.04 -2.85 0.05
CA GLY A 60 7.82 -1.67 0.41
C GLY A 60 9.04 -1.98 1.28
N ASP A 61 9.73 -0.92 1.70
CA ASP A 61 10.87 -0.95 2.61
C ASP A 61 10.47 -0.56 4.04
N ASP A 62 11.45 -0.46 4.95
CA ASP A 62 11.21 -0.09 6.35
C ASP A 62 10.58 1.29 6.52
N VAL A 63 10.78 2.20 5.56
CA VAL A 63 10.16 3.53 5.56
C VAL A 63 8.67 3.40 5.28
N VAL A 64 8.29 2.60 4.27
CA VAL A 64 6.89 2.30 3.95
C VAL A 64 6.20 1.58 5.12
N LYS A 65 6.84 0.56 5.69
CA LYS A 65 6.32 -0.15 6.87
C LYS A 65 6.07 0.81 8.03
N SER A 66 7.07 1.62 8.39
CA SER A 66 6.97 2.57 9.51
C SER A 66 5.87 3.61 9.28
N ALA A 67 5.77 4.15 8.06
CA ALA A 67 4.72 5.10 7.71
C ALA A 67 3.33 4.46 7.77
N THR A 68 3.16 3.23 7.25
CA THR A 68 1.90 2.47 7.32
C THR A 68 1.41 2.33 8.76
N LEU A 69 2.28 1.86 9.65
CA LEU A 69 1.93 1.59 11.04
C LEU A 69 1.61 2.88 11.81
N ARG A 70 2.28 4.00 11.51
CA ARG A 70 1.97 5.31 12.11
C ARG A 70 0.56 5.80 11.76
N GLU A 71 0.07 5.51 10.57
CA GLU A 71 -1.28 5.86 10.12
C GLU A 71 -2.36 4.89 10.64
N GLY A 72 -1.99 3.90 11.47
CA GLY A 72 -2.91 2.89 11.98
C GLY A 72 -3.38 1.87 10.93
N ALA A 73 -2.70 1.82 9.78
CA ALA A 73 -2.92 0.82 8.75
C ALA A 73 -2.10 -0.45 9.01
N GLU A 74 -2.46 -1.53 8.32
CA GLU A 74 -1.78 -2.82 8.46
C GLU A 74 -0.70 -2.99 7.41
N TRP A 75 0.41 -3.62 7.79
CA TRP A 75 1.51 -3.89 6.88
C TRP A 75 1.77 -5.39 6.75
N VAL A 76 1.92 -5.86 5.51
CA VAL A 76 2.24 -7.24 5.17
C VAL A 76 3.55 -7.27 4.37
N GLN A 77 4.48 -8.12 4.77
CA GLN A 77 5.71 -8.32 4.03
C GLN A 77 5.43 -8.97 2.67
N ASP A 78 5.99 -8.41 1.60
CA ASP A 78 6.04 -9.09 0.29
C ASP A 78 7.13 -10.18 0.34
N LYS A 79 6.72 -11.43 0.09
CA LYS A 79 7.61 -12.61 0.05
C LYS A 79 7.80 -13.17 -1.36
N PHE A 80 7.14 -12.58 -2.36
CA PHE A 80 6.99 -13.19 -3.68
C PHE A 80 7.88 -12.53 -4.74
N LEU A 81 8.48 -11.37 -4.42
CA LEU A 81 9.24 -10.53 -5.36
C LEU A 81 8.45 -10.19 -6.63
N ASP A 82 7.13 -10.33 -6.56
CA ASP A 82 6.18 -10.17 -7.65
C ASP A 82 4.92 -9.50 -7.09
N LEU A 83 4.60 -8.36 -7.70
CA LEU A 83 3.51 -7.49 -7.27
C LEU A 83 2.15 -8.21 -7.32
N ASN A 84 1.91 -8.97 -8.39
CA ASN A 84 0.62 -9.62 -8.58
C ASN A 84 0.43 -10.75 -7.56
N LYS A 85 1.47 -11.55 -7.31
CA LYS A 85 1.45 -12.58 -6.27
C LYS A 85 1.26 -12.00 -4.87
N ALA A 86 1.87 -10.85 -4.58
CA ALA A 86 1.69 -10.16 -3.31
C ALA A 86 0.23 -9.69 -3.12
N ILE A 87 -0.40 -9.15 -4.17
CA ILE A 87 -1.81 -8.76 -4.14
C ILE A 87 -2.71 -9.98 -3.97
N GLU A 88 -2.50 -11.05 -4.76
CA GLU A 88 -3.26 -12.30 -4.66
C GLU A 88 -3.20 -12.89 -3.24
N TYR A 89 -2.02 -12.88 -2.63
CA TYR A 89 -1.83 -13.34 -1.25
C TYR A 89 -2.65 -12.53 -0.24
N VAL A 90 -2.62 -11.19 -0.34
CA VAL A 90 -3.41 -10.32 0.54
C VAL A 90 -4.90 -10.48 0.31
N PHE A 91 -5.33 -10.63 -0.95
CA PHE A 91 -6.73 -10.87 -1.29
C PHE A 91 -7.23 -12.17 -0.67
N GLY A 92 -6.41 -13.24 -0.70
CA GLY A 92 -6.71 -14.49 0.00
C GLY A 92 -6.80 -14.37 1.52
N ILE A 93 -6.08 -13.44 2.15
CA ILE A 93 -6.27 -13.11 3.58
C ILE A 93 -7.62 -12.43 3.79
N VAL A 94 -7.90 -11.37 3.03
CA VAL A 94 -9.12 -10.55 3.19
C VAL A 94 -10.40 -11.36 2.92
N TRP A 95 -10.41 -12.20 1.88
CA TRP A 95 -11.59 -13.00 1.53
C TRP A 95 -11.92 -14.07 2.57
N ARG A 96 -10.90 -14.64 3.25
CA ARG A 96 -11.13 -15.58 4.37
C ARG A 96 -11.84 -14.92 5.55
N GLU A 97 -11.70 -13.61 5.70
CA GLU A 97 -12.41 -12.80 6.70
C GLU A 97 -13.83 -12.40 6.26
N ARG A 98 -14.32 -12.89 5.10
CA ARG A 98 -15.62 -12.53 4.48
C ARG A 98 -15.77 -11.04 4.17
N ARG A 99 -14.65 -10.39 3.80
CA ARG A 99 -14.60 -8.98 3.36
C ARG A 99 -14.29 -8.87 1.88
N SER A 100 -14.61 -7.73 1.28
CA SER A 100 -14.24 -7.40 -0.11
C SER A 100 -12.90 -6.68 -0.12
N ALA A 101 -12.09 -6.87 -1.17
CA ALA A 101 -10.78 -6.22 -1.33
C ALA A 101 -10.76 -5.40 -2.63
N ALA A 102 -10.09 -4.25 -2.62
CA ALA A 102 -9.81 -3.43 -3.80
C ALA A 102 -8.39 -2.84 -3.70
N TYR A 103 -7.69 -2.69 -4.82
CA TYR A 103 -6.33 -2.13 -4.90
C TYR A 103 -6.24 -0.96 -5.89
#